data_AF-A0AB37ULS8-F1
#
_entry.id   AF-A0AB37ULS8-F1
#
_cell.length_a   1.000
_cell.length_b   1.000
_cell.length_c   1.000
_cell.angle_alpha   90.00
_cell.angle_beta   90.00
_cell.angle_gamma   90.00
#
_symmetry.space_group_name_H-M   'P 1'
#
loop_
_entity.id
_entity.type
_entity.pdbx_description
1 polymer ?
#
loop_
_entity_poly.entity_id
_entity_poly.type
_entity_poly.pdbx_seq_one_letter_code
_entity_poly.pdbx_strand_id
1 'polypeptide(L)'
;MVYRSYNLQVVDKHHRQLVNKTCVISAKDDKLQTIENYVINAALKQGISQDTHLIALADGANNCWSVLEVLQPYCASSEYILISKKFQSVKQALEETFAESLDSAKWKLWYGESPEALLKLALLRVTSVMSTKSLN
;
A
#
# COMPACT_ATOMS: atom_id res chain seq x y z
N MET A 1 0.99 -7.79 -6.74
CA MET A 1 -0.40 -7.90 -7.24
C MET A 1 -0.71 -6.63 -8.01
N VAL A 2 -1.36 -6.72 -9.17
CA VAL A 2 -1.70 -5.56 -10.01
C VAL A 2 -3.18 -5.60 -10.34
N TYR A 3 -3.90 -4.49 -10.19
CA TYR A 3 -5.34 -4.37 -10.46
C TYR A 3 -5.70 -2.91 -10.74
N ARG A 4 -6.83 -2.69 -11.43
CA ARG A 4 -7.44 -1.36 -11.55
C ARG A 4 -8.35 -1.10 -10.36
N SER A 5 -8.39 0.15 -9.87
CA SER A 5 -9.13 0.52 -8.66
C SER A 5 -10.60 0.09 -8.67
N TYR A 6 -11.30 0.16 -9.81
CA TYR A 6 -12.70 -0.27 -9.92
C TYR A 6 -12.92 -1.79 -9.82
N ASN A 7 -11.85 -2.60 -9.87
CA ASN A 7 -11.93 -4.03 -9.63
C ASN A 7 -12.01 -4.36 -8.13
N LEU A 8 -11.84 -3.38 -7.23
CA LEU A 8 -12.11 -3.54 -5.80
C LEU A 8 -13.57 -3.23 -5.52
N GLN A 9 -14.34 -4.26 -5.18
CA GLN A 9 -15.76 -4.16 -4.88
C GLN A 9 -16.02 -4.42 -3.40
N VAL A 10 -16.94 -3.64 -2.82
CA VAL A 10 -17.47 -3.88 -1.48
C VAL A 10 -18.58 -4.93 -1.61
N VAL A 11 -18.39 -6.09 -0.99
CA VAL A 11 -19.39 -7.17 -0.97
C VAL A 11 -20.37 -6.94 0.16
N ASP A 12 -19.86 -6.58 1.34
CA ASP A 12 -20.64 -6.12 2.49
C ASP A 12 -19.79 -5.22 3.39
N LYS A 13 -20.31 -4.85 4.57
CA LYS A 13 -19.63 -3.97 5.54
C LYS A 13 -18.24 -4.43 5.99
N HIS A 14 -17.94 -5.72 5.91
CA HIS A 14 -16.69 -6.33 6.38
C HIS A 14 -15.88 -6.99 5.26
N HIS A 15 -16.48 -7.21 4.08
CA HIS A 15 -15.84 -7.95 3.01
C HIS A 15 -15.68 -7.11 1.75
N ARG A 16 -14.45 -7.12 1.23
CA ARG A 16 -14.10 -6.57 -0.09
C ARG A 16 -13.54 -7.67 -0.96
N GLN A 17 -13.79 -7.57 -2.25
CA GLN A 17 -13.34 -8.53 -3.24
C GLN A 17 -12.64 -7.82 -4.40
N LEU A 18 -11.48 -8.34 -4.78
CA LEU A 18 -10.83 -8.00 -6.04
C LEU A 18 -11.35 -8.94 -7.13
N VAL A 19 -12.30 -8.45 -7.94
CA VAL A 19 -12.96 -9.24 -8.98
C VAL A 19 -12.05 -9.56 -10.16
N ASN A 20 -11.06 -8.71 -10.43
CA ASN A 20 -10.04 -8.96 -11.44
C ASN A 20 -8.70 -8.37 -10.98
N LYS A 21 -7.69 -9.23 -10.93
CA LYS A 21 -6.33 -8.91 -10.53
C LYS A 21 -5.36 -9.84 -11.24
N THR A 22 -4.14 -9.35 -11.47
CA THR A 22 -3.02 -10.20 -11.87
C THR A 22 -2.08 -10.37 -10.68
N CYS A 23 -1.87 -11.61 -10.27
CA CYS A 23 -0.87 -11.97 -9.28
C CYS A 23 0.41 -12.39 -9.99
N VAL A 24 1.55 -11.89 -9.50
CA VAL A 24 2.88 -12.12 -10.07
C VAL A 24 3.76 -12.63 -8.96
N ILE A 25 4.45 -13.74 -9.22
CA ILE A 25 5.38 -14.40 -8.29
C ILE A 25 6.56 -14.91 -9.13
N SER A 26 7.77 -14.74 -8.63
CA SER A 26 8.98 -15.38 -9.16
C SER A 26 9.87 -15.76 -8.00
N ALA A 27 10.49 -16.94 -8.10
CA ALA A 27 11.53 -17.39 -7.19
C ALA A 27 12.85 -17.66 -7.94
N LYS A 28 12.97 -17.19 -9.19
CA LYS A 28 14.19 -17.35 -9.97
C LYS A 28 15.28 -16.41 -9.44
N ASP A 29 16.47 -16.96 -9.29
CA ASP A 29 17.68 -16.18 -9.04
C ASP A 29 18.26 -15.69 -10.37
N ASP A 30 17.63 -14.64 -10.91
CA ASP A 30 18.00 -14.04 -12.20
C ASP A 30 18.15 -12.52 -12.12
N LYS A 31 18.60 -12.05 -10.94
CA LYS A 31 18.78 -10.61 -10.65
C LYS A 31 17.51 -9.79 -10.94
N LEU A 32 16.34 -10.36 -10.60
CA LEU A 32 15.01 -9.77 -10.73
C LEU A 32 14.44 -9.69 -12.15
N GLN A 33 15.17 -10.15 -13.18
CA GLN A 33 14.75 -10.01 -14.57
C GLN A 33 13.38 -10.66 -14.86
N THR A 34 13.12 -11.86 -14.33
CA THR A 34 11.82 -12.52 -14.52
C THR A 34 10.69 -11.78 -13.82
N ILE A 35 10.89 -11.32 -12.57
CA ILE A 35 9.84 -10.66 -11.81
C ILE A 35 9.48 -9.30 -12.42
N GLU A 36 10.47 -8.55 -12.90
CA GLU A 36 10.27 -7.27 -13.60
C GLU A 36 9.43 -7.47 -14.86
N ASN A 37 9.79 -8.43 -15.72
CA ASN A 37 9.03 -8.75 -16.91
C ASN A 37 7.59 -9.19 -16.60
N TYR A 38 7.40 -10.00 -15.55
CA TYR A 38 6.06 -10.42 -15.15
C TYR A 38 5.22 -9.26 -14.62
N VAL A 39 5.83 -8.32 -13.88
CA VAL A 39 5.14 -7.13 -13.37
C VAL A 39 4.74 -6.21 -14.53
N ILE A 40 5.61 -5.98 -15.51
CA ILE A 40 5.29 -5.21 -16.73
C ILE A 40 4.11 -5.86 -17.46
N ASN A 41 4.18 -7.16 -17.75
CA ASN A 41 3.11 -7.88 -18.43
C ASN A 41 1.80 -7.87 -17.65
N ALA A 42 1.86 -7.98 -16.32
CA ALA A 42 0.70 -7.89 -15.46
C ALA A 42 0.06 -6.50 -15.49
N ALA A 43 0.87 -5.44 -15.49
CA ALA A 43 0.40 -4.06 -15.60
C ALA A 43 -0.22 -3.78 -16.97
N LEU A 44 0.42 -4.22 -18.06
CA LEU A 44 -0.14 -4.13 -19.41
C LEU A 44 -1.47 -4.87 -19.52
N LYS A 45 -1.56 -6.09 -18.97
CA LYS A 45 -2.81 -6.86 -18.91
C LYS A 45 -3.91 -6.15 -18.11
N GLN A 46 -3.54 -5.38 -17.08
CA GLN A 46 -4.45 -4.57 -16.29
C GLN A 46 -4.66 -3.17 -16.86
N GLY A 47 -4.15 -2.88 -18.07
CA GLY A 47 -4.45 -1.66 -18.81
C GLY A 47 -3.68 -0.43 -18.33
N ILE A 48 -2.45 -0.59 -17.83
CA ILE A 48 -1.55 0.55 -17.61
C ILE A 48 -1.32 1.29 -18.94
N SER A 49 -1.29 2.62 -18.89
CA SER A 49 -1.08 3.50 -20.04
C SER A 49 -0.43 4.81 -19.60
N GLN A 50 -0.03 5.64 -20.56
CA GLN A 50 0.53 6.97 -20.30
C GLN A 50 -0.43 7.92 -19.56
N ASP A 51 -1.72 7.59 -19.45
CA ASP A 51 -2.69 8.37 -18.67
C ASP A 51 -2.87 7.84 -17.23
N THR A 52 -2.17 6.76 -16.88
CA THR A 52 -2.33 6.09 -15.59
C THR A 52 -1.56 6.80 -14.50
N HIS A 53 -2.23 7.02 -13.36
CA HIS A 53 -1.58 7.32 -12.09
C HIS A 53 -1.38 6.01 -11.31
N LEU A 54 -0.12 5.59 -11.17
CA LEU A 54 0.26 4.35 -10.48
C LEU A 54 0.42 4.60 -8.98
N ILE A 55 -0.31 3.84 -8.15
CA ILE A 55 -0.08 3.79 -6.70
C ILE A 55 0.49 2.41 -6.37
N ALA A 56 1.70 2.38 -5.82
CA ALA A 56 2.39 1.15 -5.48
C ALA A 56 2.64 1.06 -3.96
N LEU A 57 2.19 -0.04 -3.37
CA LEU A 57 2.40 -0.36 -1.96
C LEU A 57 3.50 -1.43 -1.86
N ALA A 58 4.54 -1.17 -1.06
CA ALA A 58 5.58 -2.15 -0.77
C ALA A 58 5.96 -2.14 0.71
N ASP A 59 6.53 -3.26 1.18
CA ASP A 59 6.93 -3.43 2.58
C ASP A 59 8.39 -3.01 2.87
N GLY A 60 9.17 -2.70 1.83
CA GLY A 60 10.45 -1.98 1.93
C GLY A 60 11.72 -2.79 1.91
N ALA A 61 11.70 -4.05 1.45
CA ALA A 61 12.95 -4.69 1.04
C ALA A 61 13.55 -3.95 -0.17
N ASN A 62 14.88 -3.78 -0.21
CA ASN A 62 15.58 -2.99 -1.24
C ASN A 62 15.25 -3.42 -2.69
N ASN A 63 14.90 -4.69 -2.89
CA ASN A 63 14.52 -5.27 -4.17
C ASN A 63 13.06 -5.02 -4.56
N CYS A 64 12.18 -4.58 -3.66
CA CYS A 64 10.78 -4.33 -3.99
C CYS A 64 10.58 -3.08 -4.85
N TRP A 65 11.45 -2.06 -4.67
CA TRP A 65 11.34 -0.80 -5.42
C TRP A 65 11.79 -0.94 -6.86
N SER A 66 12.93 -1.61 -7.10
CA SER A 66 13.43 -1.81 -8.46
C SER A 66 12.40 -2.55 -9.34
N VAL A 67 11.68 -3.52 -8.76
CA VAL A 67 10.60 -4.26 -9.45
C VAL A 67 9.40 -3.38 -9.80
N LEU A 68 9.18 -2.27 -9.09
CA LEU A 68 8.09 -1.34 -9.37
C LEU A 68 8.52 -0.19 -10.28
N GLU A 69 9.79 0.23 -10.19
CA GLU A 69 10.36 1.32 -11.00
C GLU A 69 10.34 1.02 -12.49
N VAL A 70 10.43 -0.26 -12.89
CA VAL A 70 10.28 -0.68 -14.30
C VAL A 70 8.92 -0.31 -14.92
N LEU A 71 7.92 0.06 -14.10
CA LEU A 71 6.62 0.53 -14.59
C LEU A 71 6.58 2.02 -14.91
N GLN A 72 7.55 2.82 -14.47
CA GLN A 72 7.58 4.27 -14.71
C GLN A 72 7.42 4.66 -16.19
N PRO A 73 8.08 3.98 -17.15
CA PRO A 73 7.92 4.31 -18.57
C PRO A 73 6.52 4.06 -19.12
N TYR A 74 5.63 3.39 -18.38
CA TYR A 74 4.31 2.96 -18.83
C TYR A 74 3.16 3.78 -18.20
N CYS A 75 3.46 4.78 -17.35
CA CYS A 75 2.47 5.59 -16.65
C CYS A 75 2.81 7.09 -16.67
N ALA A 76 1.81 7.95 -16.50
CA ALA A 76 2.01 9.41 -16.38
C ALA A 76 2.77 9.79 -15.12
N SER A 77 2.44 9.12 -14.01
CA SER A 77 3.00 9.41 -12.69
C SER A 77 2.91 8.19 -11.78
N SER A 78 3.80 8.13 -10.80
CA SER A 78 3.79 7.08 -9.80
C SER A 78 3.97 7.62 -8.38
N GLU A 79 3.25 7.02 -7.43
CA GLU A 79 3.40 7.23 -5.99
C GLU A 79 3.75 5.91 -5.31
N TYR A 80 4.80 5.93 -4.50
CA TYR A 80 5.34 4.76 -3.83
C TYR A 80 5.15 4.89 -2.32
N ILE A 81 4.35 3.99 -1.74
CA ILE A 81 4.01 4.03 -0.32
C ILE A 81 4.67 2.84 0.39
N LEU A 82 5.62 3.18 1.26
CA LEU A 82 6.29 2.23 2.14
C LEU A 82 5.47 2.01 3.41
N ILE A 83 4.71 0.91 3.48
CA ILE A 83 3.79 0.70 4.60
C ILE A 83 4.53 0.31 5.88
N SER A 84 5.35 -0.75 5.87
CA SER A 84 5.92 -1.30 7.11
C SER A 84 6.81 -0.32 7.87
N LYS A 85 7.77 0.34 7.19
CA LYS A 85 8.72 1.25 7.85
C LYS A 85 8.04 2.49 8.41
N LYS A 86 7.07 3.07 7.68
CA LYS A 86 6.35 4.27 8.12
C LYS A 86 5.49 3.99 9.35
N PHE A 87 4.77 2.87 9.35
CA PHE A 87 3.99 2.46 10.51
C PHE A 87 4.88 2.10 11.71
N GLN A 88 6.03 1.44 11.49
CA GLN A 88 6.96 1.12 12.58
C GLN A 88 7.56 2.37 13.24
N SER A 89 7.98 3.37 12.46
CA SER A 89 8.51 4.63 13.01
C SER A 89 7.46 5.36 13.84
N VAL A 90 6.20 5.37 13.39
CA VAL A 90 5.09 5.98 14.13
C VAL A 90 4.77 5.17 15.39
N LYS A 91 4.84 3.84 15.33
CA LYS A 91 4.64 2.95 16.48
C LYS A 91 5.67 3.18 17.59
N GLN A 92 6.93 3.40 17.23
CA GLN A 92 8.01 3.69 18.19
C GLN A 92 7.85 5.06 18.87
N ALA A 93 7.22 6.01 18.20
CA ALA A 93 6.97 7.35 18.74
C ALA A 93 5.65 7.48 19.50
N LEU A 94 4.76 6.49 19.39
CA LEU A 94 3.48 6.43 20.08
C LEU A 94 3.59 5.61 21.37
N GLU A 95 2.83 6.00 22.38
CA GLU A 95 2.61 5.17 23.56
C GLU A 95 1.96 3.83 23.18
N GLU A 96 2.25 2.80 23.97
CA GLU A 96 1.78 1.42 23.74
C GLU A 96 0.25 1.32 23.62
N THR A 97 -0.47 2.22 24.27
CA THR A 97 -1.94 2.39 24.21
C THR A 97 -2.47 2.64 22.80
N PHE A 98 -1.67 3.24 21.90
CA PHE A 98 -2.08 3.54 20.53
C PHE A 98 -1.55 2.54 19.50
N ALA A 99 -0.68 1.61 19.91
CA ALA A 99 -0.03 0.64 19.05
C ALA A 99 -1.03 -0.26 18.30
N GLU A 100 -2.06 -0.76 18.99
CA GLU A 100 -3.10 -1.61 18.38
C GLU A 100 -3.94 -0.85 17.35
N SER A 101 -4.28 0.41 17.65
CA SER A 101 -5.04 1.24 16.73
C SER A 101 -4.24 1.59 15.48
N LEU A 102 -2.94 1.80 15.62
CA LEU A 102 -2.03 2.04 14.51
C LEU A 102 -1.83 0.76 13.65
N ASP A 103 -1.65 -0.41 14.27
CA ASP A 103 -1.57 -1.68 13.55
C ASP A 103 -2.90 -1.99 12.83
N SER A 104 -4.04 -1.67 13.44
CA SER A 104 -5.35 -1.79 12.81
C SER A 104 -5.45 -0.88 11.57
N ALA A 105 -4.98 0.37 11.63
CA ALA A 105 -4.94 1.27 10.48
C ALA A 105 -4.03 0.75 9.36
N LYS A 106 -2.89 0.14 9.71
CA LYS A 106 -1.95 -0.49 8.76
C LYS A 106 -2.64 -1.59 7.95
N TRP A 107 -3.30 -2.52 8.64
CA TRP A 107 -3.97 -3.65 7.99
C TRP A 107 -5.14 -3.19 7.14
N LYS A 108 -5.92 -2.21 7.62
CA LYS A 108 -6.99 -1.59 6.82
C LYS A 108 -6.46 -0.97 5.53
N LEU A 109 -5.35 -0.23 5.59
CA LEU A 109 -4.70 0.29 4.37
C LEU A 109 -4.27 -0.85 3.44
N TRP A 110 -3.64 -1.89 3.99
CA TRP A 110 -3.16 -3.05 3.22
C TRP A 110 -4.28 -3.81 2.49
N TYR A 111 -5.45 -3.92 3.11
CA TYR A 111 -6.62 -4.60 2.54
C TYR A 111 -7.52 -3.69 1.69
N GLY A 112 -7.12 -2.44 1.45
CA GLY A 112 -7.88 -1.49 0.64
C GLY A 112 -9.09 -0.88 1.36
N GLU A 113 -9.12 -0.94 2.69
CA GLU A 113 -10.05 -0.20 3.57
C GLU A 113 -9.57 1.24 3.81
N SER A 114 -9.29 1.97 2.73
CA SER A 114 -8.69 3.30 2.79
C SER A 114 -9.50 4.31 3.61
N PRO A 115 -10.84 4.43 3.49
CA PRO A 115 -11.62 5.36 4.31
C PRO A 115 -11.49 5.08 5.81
N GLU A 116 -11.58 3.83 6.22
CA GLU A 116 -11.48 3.40 7.61
C GLU A 116 -10.06 3.53 8.15
N ALA A 117 -9.04 3.26 7.32
CA ALA A 117 -7.64 3.51 7.64
C ALA A 117 -7.40 5.02 7.88
N LEU A 118 -7.89 5.88 6.98
CA LEU A 118 -7.77 7.33 7.10
C LEU A 118 -8.48 7.86 8.35
N LEU A 119 -9.69 7.35 8.65
CA LEU A 119 -10.41 7.72 9.86
C LEU A 119 -9.61 7.38 11.12
N LYS A 120 -9.05 6.17 11.21
CA LYS A 120 -8.21 5.77 12.35
C LYS A 120 -6.95 6.63 12.46
N LEU A 121 -6.26 6.90 11.35
CA LEU A 121 -5.08 7.76 11.34
C LEU A 121 -5.41 9.19 11.77
N ALA A 122 -6.56 9.72 11.32
CA ALA A 122 -7.04 11.04 11.73
C ALA A 122 -7.36 11.09 13.23
N LEU A 123 -8.06 10.07 13.76
CA LEU A 123 -8.34 9.96 15.19
C LEU A 123 -7.04 9.92 16.00
N LEU A 124 -6.10 9.04 15.63
CA LEU A 124 -4.78 8.92 16.28
C LEU A 124 -4.01 10.24 16.29
N ARG A 125 -4.04 10.98 15.17
CA ARG A 125 -3.42 12.31 15.08
C ARG A 125 -4.07 13.31 16.04
N VAL A 126 -5.38 13.26 16.22
CA VAL A 126 -6.09 14.17 17.14
C VAL A 126 -5.85 13.80 18.59
N THR A 127 -5.92 12.53 18.97
CA THR A 127 -5.70 12.08 20.36
C THR A 127 -4.25 12.27 20.81
N SER A 128 -3.26 12.01 19.95
CA SER A 128 -1.84 12.25 20.27
C SER A 128 -1.51 13.74 20.49
N VAL A 129 -2.19 14.64 19.76
CA VAL A 129 -2.05 16.11 19.93
C VAL A 129 -2.77 16.62 21.19
N MET A 130 -3.84 15.95 21.63
CA MET A 130 -4.52 16.31 22.88
C MET A 130 -3.75 15.86 24.12
N SER A 131 -3.14 14.67 24.11
CA SER A 131 -2.32 14.16 25.23
C SER A 131 -1.09 15.05 25.51
N THR A 132 -0.51 15.65 24.47
CA THR A 132 0.62 16.58 24.60
C THR A 132 0.22 17.97 25.10
N LYS A 133 -1.06 18.35 25.01
CA LYS A 133 -1.56 19.64 25.52
C LYS A 133 -2.05 19.59 26.97
N SER A 134 -2.40 18.41 27.50
CA SER A 134 -2.82 18.23 28.90
C SER A 134 -1.66 18.16 29.91
N LEU A 135 -0.41 18.24 29.43
CA LEU A 135 0.81 18.21 30.24
C LEU A 135 1.49 19.59 30.38
N ASN A 136 0.84 20.67 29.94
CA ASN A 136 1.31 22.05 30.13
C ASN A 136 0.34 22.86 30.99
#